data_AF-A0A8S0QH54-F1
#
_entry.id   AF-A0A8S0QH54-F1
#
_cell.length_a   1.000
_cell.length_b   1.000
_cell.length_c   1.000
_cell.angle_alpha   90.00
_cell.angle_beta   90.00
_cell.angle_gamma   90.00
#
_symmetry.space_group_name_H-M   'P 1'
#
loop_
_entity.id
_entity.type
_entity.pdbx_description
1 polymer ?
#
loop_
_entity_poly.entity_id
_entity_poly.type
_entity_poly.pdbx_seq_one_letter_code
_entity_poly.pdbx_strand_id
1 'polypeptide(L)'
;MGKISYLRLKGSQNLRLRLLLSTLSSTPILIEDIRADATWPGMLSHEVSLLRLLEKVSDDCHVEINETGTKLKYKPGIVMGGRNLVHDCGVSRSIGYFLEPLIVLGLFGKKPLTIRLKGITNDSKDPSVDTFKSATLPMLKRFGVPPEGLELKIESRGVPPHGGGEIILSIPVVQDSLKAISWIDEGMVKRIRGISFSTRVSVRFERSIIDAARGILNRLLPDVYIFTDHRAGPQAGKSPGYGITLVAETTSGCFMSSDTAISNALVKEDDVIEDEENKEFSPPEDVGEQIASMLLGEIEQGGVVDSTHQVCL
;
A
#
# COMPACT_ATOMS: atom_id res chain seq x y z
N MET A 1 -31.83 -21.09 14.84
CA MET A 1 -30.56 -20.48 14.39
C MET A 1 -29.79 -21.51 13.58
N GLY A 2 -29.60 -21.27 12.28
CA GLY A 2 -28.84 -22.17 11.42
C GLY A 2 -27.36 -22.20 11.85
N LYS A 3 -26.74 -23.38 11.83
CA LYS A 3 -25.30 -23.52 12.08
C LYS A 3 -24.55 -22.77 10.98
N ILE A 4 -23.87 -21.68 11.33
CA ILE A 4 -22.99 -20.96 10.40
C ILE A 4 -21.82 -21.90 10.08
N SER A 5 -21.65 -22.23 8.80
CA SER A 5 -20.52 -23.01 8.32
C SER A 5 -19.33 -22.08 8.07
N TYR A 6 -18.15 -22.48 8.54
CA TYR A 6 -16.90 -21.73 8.36
C TYR A 6 -15.97 -22.49 7.42
N LEU A 7 -15.47 -21.80 6.40
CA LEU A 7 -14.41 -22.32 5.54
C LEU A 7 -13.10 -22.39 6.33
N ARG A 8 -12.51 -23.58 6.43
CA ARG A 8 -11.28 -23.80 7.21
C ARG A 8 -10.05 -23.57 6.34
N LEU A 9 -9.16 -22.70 6.81
CA LEU A 9 -7.88 -22.36 6.19
C LEU A 9 -6.76 -22.54 7.22
N LYS A 10 -5.51 -22.61 6.74
CA LYS A 10 -4.33 -22.76 7.60
C LYS A 10 -3.24 -21.75 7.28
N GLY A 11 -2.46 -21.38 8.29
CA GLY A 11 -1.30 -20.51 8.19
C GLY A 11 -1.61 -19.03 8.01
N SER A 12 -0.57 -18.20 8.12
CA SER A 12 -0.64 -16.72 8.05
C SER A 12 -0.49 -16.14 6.64
N GLN A 13 -0.10 -16.95 5.65
CA GLN A 13 0.16 -16.46 4.29
C GLN A 13 -1.09 -15.87 3.64
N ASN A 14 -0.93 -14.74 2.94
CA ASN A 14 -1.99 -14.05 2.20
C ASN A 14 -3.20 -13.67 3.07
N LEU A 15 -2.99 -13.37 4.35
CA LEU A 15 -4.08 -13.01 5.27
C LEU A 15 -4.95 -11.86 4.74
N ARG A 16 -4.33 -10.80 4.18
CA ARG A 16 -5.03 -9.67 3.56
C ARG A 16 -6.02 -10.11 2.48
N LEU A 17 -5.56 -10.92 1.54
CA LEU A 17 -6.37 -11.42 0.42
C LEU A 17 -7.48 -12.37 0.91
N ARG A 18 -7.17 -13.24 1.89
CA ARG A 18 -8.17 -14.14 2.48
C ARG A 18 -9.30 -13.37 3.15
N LEU A 19 -8.96 -12.32 3.91
CA LEU A 19 -9.95 -11.46 4.54
C LEU A 19 -10.76 -10.69 3.49
N LEU A 20 -10.08 -10.07 2.51
CA LEU A 20 -10.72 -9.36 1.40
C LEU A 20 -11.74 -10.24 0.66
N LEU A 21 -11.33 -11.43 0.21
CA LEU A 21 -12.19 -12.37 -0.50
C LEU A 21 -13.32 -12.90 0.38
N SER A 22 -13.07 -13.14 1.67
CA SER A 22 -14.10 -13.53 2.62
C SER A 22 -15.18 -12.44 2.75
N THR A 23 -14.78 -11.17 2.86
CA THR A 23 -15.72 -10.04 2.89
C THR A 23 -16.51 -9.91 1.59
N LEU A 24 -15.84 -9.96 0.43
CA LEU A 24 -16.50 -9.84 -0.87
C LEU A 24 -17.47 -10.99 -1.16
N SER A 25 -17.08 -12.22 -0.82
CA SER A 25 -17.92 -13.42 -0.99
C SER A 25 -18.93 -13.63 0.13
N SER A 26 -18.93 -12.79 1.17
CA SER A 26 -19.74 -12.97 2.38
C SER A 26 -19.60 -14.36 3.02
N THR A 27 -18.44 -15.00 2.86
CA THR A 27 -18.19 -16.38 3.32
C THR A 27 -17.39 -16.36 4.62
N PRO A 28 -17.92 -16.84 5.76
CA PRO A 28 -17.19 -16.91 7.03
C PRO A 28 -15.99 -17.87 6.94
N ILE A 29 -14.86 -17.47 7.51
CA ILE A 29 -13.61 -18.25 7.50
C ILE A 29 -13.10 -18.52 8.92
N LEU A 30 -12.45 -19.66 9.09
CA LEU A 30 -11.69 -20.05 10.27
C LEU A 30 -10.26 -20.34 9.83
N ILE A 31 -9.30 -19.54 10.29
CA ILE A 31 -7.88 -19.73 10.01
C ILE A 31 -7.23 -20.33 11.25
N GLU A 32 -6.59 -21.49 11.08
CA GLU A 32 -5.83 -22.18 12.12
C GLU A 32 -4.33 -22.15 11.83
N ASP A 33 -3.51 -22.54 12.80
CA ASP A 33 -2.06 -22.69 12.67
C ASP A 33 -1.33 -21.40 12.23
N ILE A 34 -1.79 -20.23 12.69
CA ILE A 34 -1.12 -18.95 12.42
C ILE A 34 0.18 -18.90 13.23
N ARG A 35 1.31 -19.11 12.54
CA ARG A 35 2.68 -19.11 13.12
C ARG A 35 2.81 -20.02 14.35
N ALA A 36 2.14 -21.17 14.36
CA ALA A 36 2.13 -22.05 15.53
C ALA A 36 3.54 -22.56 15.93
N ASP A 37 4.43 -22.69 14.95
CA ASP A 37 5.79 -23.20 15.14
C ASP A 37 6.85 -22.08 15.31
N ALA A 38 6.44 -20.80 15.29
CA ALA A 38 7.38 -19.69 15.44
C ALA A 38 7.74 -19.44 16.91
N THR A 39 8.90 -18.82 17.15
CA THR A 39 9.33 -18.38 18.50
C THR A 39 8.27 -17.53 19.19
N TRP A 40 7.64 -16.63 18.42
CA TRP A 40 6.52 -15.80 18.86
C TRP A 40 5.26 -16.21 18.07
N PRO A 41 4.44 -17.11 18.63
CA PRO A 41 3.29 -17.63 17.91
C PRO A 41 2.14 -16.62 17.84
N GLY A 42 1.31 -16.79 16.81
CA GLY A 42 0.07 -16.04 16.64
C GLY A 42 0.11 -14.90 15.62
N MET A 43 -0.91 -14.05 15.69
CA MET A 43 -1.06 -12.89 14.80
C MET A 43 -0.18 -11.71 15.22
N LEU A 44 0.30 -10.97 14.23
CA LEU A 44 1.10 -9.77 14.43
C LEU A 44 0.21 -8.54 14.67
N SER A 45 0.83 -7.50 15.23
CA SER A 45 0.16 -6.24 15.58
C SER A 45 -0.59 -5.58 14.40
N HIS A 46 0.01 -5.57 13.21
CA HIS A 46 -0.61 -5.01 12.00
C HIS A 46 -1.79 -5.86 11.49
N GLU A 47 -1.75 -7.19 11.68
CA GLU A 47 -2.83 -8.09 11.28
C GLU A 47 -4.07 -7.87 12.17
N VAL A 48 -3.85 -7.73 13.49
CA VAL A 48 -4.91 -7.35 14.44
C VAL A 48 -5.47 -5.95 14.11
N SER A 49 -4.59 -5.00 13.76
CA SER A 49 -5.01 -3.65 13.34
C SER A 49 -5.86 -3.69 12.07
N LEU A 50 -5.53 -4.55 11.10
CA LEU A 50 -6.31 -4.73 9.88
C LEU A 50 -7.70 -5.29 10.17
N LEU A 51 -7.82 -6.28 11.06
CA LEU A 51 -9.11 -6.80 11.48
C LEU A 51 -9.99 -5.71 12.11
N ARG A 52 -9.42 -4.89 13.00
CA ARG A 52 -10.11 -3.73 13.59
C ARG A 52 -10.53 -2.70 12.55
N LEU A 53 -9.73 -2.52 11.50
CA LEU A 53 -10.10 -1.66 10.38
C LEU A 53 -11.30 -2.22 9.62
N LEU A 54 -11.32 -3.53 9.34
CA LEU A 54 -12.45 -4.20 8.68
C LEU A 54 -13.73 -4.14 9.51
N GLU A 55 -13.65 -4.33 10.83
CA GLU A 55 -14.76 -4.15 11.76
C GLU A 55 -15.28 -2.71 11.79
N LYS A 56 -14.40 -1.72 11.60
CA LYS A 56 -14.78 -0.30 11.61
C LYS A 56 -15.54 0.13 10.34
N VAL A 57 -15.23 -0.48 9.19
CA VAL A 57 -15.84 -0.13 7.89
C VAL A 57 -17.05 -0.99 7.54
N SER A 58 -17.25 -2.09 8.27
CA SER A 58 -18.30 -3.08 8.04
C SER A 58 -19.26 -3.16 9.22
N ASP A 59 -20.53 -3.39 8.96
CA ASP A 59 -21.55 -3.63 9.98
C ASP A 59 -21.85 -5.13 10.11
N ASP A 60 -22.17 -5.61 11.32
CA ASP A 60 -22.31 -7.05 11.68
C ASP A 60 -21.06 -7.91 11.34
N CYS A 61 -19.88 -7.29 11.32
CA CYS A 61 -18.61 -8.00 11.23
C CYS A 61 -18.24 -8.54 12.61
N HIS A 62 -17.92 -9.83 12.70
CA HIS A 62 -17.56 -10.48 13.96
C HIS A 62 -16.21 -11.18 13.85
N VAL A 63 -15.30 -10.79 14.73
CA VAL A 63 -13.93 -11.30 14.78
C VAL A 63 -13.66 -11.93 16.14
N GLU A 64 -13.31 -13.21 16.17
CA GLU A 64 -12.88 -13.90 17.38
C GLU A 64 -11.46 -14.42 17.18
N ILE A 65 -10.57 -14.04 18.10
CA ILE A 65 -9.18 -14.50 18.15
C ILE A 65 -9.02 -15.31 19.43
N ASN A 66 -8.36 -16.47 19.37
CA ASN A 66 -8.06 -17.24 20.56
C ASN A 66 -6.98 -16.57 21.42
N GLU A 67 -6.83 -17.00 22.68
CA GLU A 67 -5.87 -16.41 23.62
C GLU A 67 -4.43 -16.38 23.10
N THR A 68 -4.01 -17.40 22.35
CA THR A 68 -2.66 -17.50 21.78
C THR A 68 -2.52 -16.82 20.41
N GLY A 69 -3.59 -16.27 19.83
CA GLY A 69 -3.56 -15.65 18.51
C GLY A 69 -3.32 -16.59 17.33
N THR A 70 -3.25 -17.91 17.55
CA THR A 70 -2.99 -18.91 16.51
C THR A 70 -4.23 -19.34 15.73
N LYS A 71 -5.42 -18.96 16.19
CA LYS A 71 -6.71 -19.22 15.54
C LYS A 71 -7.53 -17.94 15.43
N LEU A 72 -8.00 -17.68 14.21
CA LEU A 72 -8.85 -16.55 13.86
C LEU A 72 -10.17 -17.06 13.27
N LYS A 73 -11.28 -16.64 13.85
CA LYS A 73 -12.62 -16.86 13.31
C LYS A 73 -13.18 -15.53 12.85
N TYR A 74 -13.40 -15.42 11.55
CA TYR A 74 -13.83 -14.19 10.89
C TYR A 74 -15.18 -14.43 10.21
N LYS A 75 -16.22 -13.75 10.69
CA LYS A 75 -17.52 -13.65 10.03
C LYS A 75 -17.60 -12.27 9.37
N PRO A 76 -17.56 -12.20 8.03
CA PRO A 76 -17.65 -10.92 7.34
C PRO A 76 -19.02 -10.27 7.57
N GLY A 77 -18.99 -8.95 7.70
CA GLY A 77 -20.18 -8.09 7.74
C GLY A 77 -20.49 -7.45 6.39
N ILE A 78 -21.48 -6.56 6.37
CA ILE A 78 -21.80 -5.75 5.19
C ILE A 78 -20.90 -4.50 5.21
N VAL A 79 -20.16 -4.25 4.14
CA VAL A 79 -19.34 -3.03 4.03
C VAL A 79 -20.28 -1.82 3.93
N MET A 80 -20.32 -1.02 4.98
CA MET A 80 -21.20 0.16 5.03
C MET A 80 -20.51 1.40 4.48
N GLY A 81 -19.18 1.48 4.59
CA GLY A 81 -18.44 2.71 4.37
C GLY A 81 -18.65 3.69 5.52
N GLY A 82 -18.51 4.99 5.25
CA GLY A 82 -18.70 6.01 6.29
C GLY A 82 -17.87 7.26 6.04
N ARG A 83 -18.20 8.33 6.77
CA ARG A 83 -17.45 9.59 6.75
C ARG A 83 -16.78 9.81 8.10
N ASN A 84 -15.67 10.56 8.09
CA ASN A 84 -14.92 10.95 9.29
C ASN A 84 -14.38 9.75 10.11
N LEU A 85 -14.11 8.63 9.45
CA LEU A 85 -13.45 7.50 10.12
C LEU A 85 -11.97 7.83 10.32
N VAL A 86 -11.42 7.42 11.46
CA VAL A 86 -9.99 7.54 11.76
C VAL A 86 -9.47 6.18 12.19
N HIS A 87 -8.35 5.76 11.60
CA HIS A 87 -7.67 4.52 11.96
C HIS A 87 -6.18 4.75 12.12
N ASP A 88 -5.62 4.23 13.20
CA ASP A 88 -4.19 4.23 13.45
C ASP A 88 -3.63 2.87 13.02
N CYS A 89 -2.79 2.90 12.00
CA CYS A 89 -2.14 1.73 11.42
C CYS A 89 -0.93 1.28 12.26
N GLY A 90 -0.46 2.13 13.17
CA GLY A 90 0.76 1.89 13.93
C GLY A 90 2.03 2.10 13.10
N VAL A 91 3.10 1.43 13.51
CA VAL A 91 4.44 1.56 12.91
C VAL A 91 5.02 0.24 12.42
N SER A 92 4.30 -0.89 12.55
CA SER A 92 4.85 -2.20 12.15
C SER A 92 4.80 -2.45 10.65
N ARG A 93 3.84 -1.82 9.93
CA ARG A 93 3.67 -1.87 8.48
C ARG A 93 3.29 -0.49 7.93
N SER A 94 3.53 -0.29 6.64
CA SER A 94 3.11 0.95 5.97
C SER A 94 1.58 1.01 5.82
N ILE A 95 1.06 2.21 5.66
CA ILE A 95 -0.36 2.46 5.36
C ILE A 95 -0.76 1.75 4.05
N GLY A 96 0.18 1.54 3.12
CA GLY A 96 -0.03 0.77 1.90
C GLY A 96 -0.56 -0.65 2.15
N TYR A 97 -0.10 -1.30 3.23
CA TYR A 97 -0.60 -2.61 3.65
C TYR A 97 -2.12 -2.63 3.87
N PHE A 98 -2.67 -1.53 4.40
CA PHE A 98 -4.09 -1.37 4.71
C PHE A 98 -4.88 -0.78 3.55
N LEU A 99 -4.24 -0.01 2.67
CA LEU A 99 -4.89 0.63 1.51
C LEU A 99 -5.41 -0.39 0.52
N GLU A 100 -4.62 -1.42 0.21
CA GLU A 100 -4.98 -2.46 -0.76
C GLU A 100 -6.37 -3.08 -0.52
N PRO A 101 -6.66 -3.73 0.62
CA PRO A 101 -7.99 -4.27 0.87
C PRO A 101 -9.05 -3.19 1.03
N LEU A 102 -8.70 -2.02 1.55
CA LEU A 102 -9.66 -0.96 1.83
C LEU A 102 -10.19 -0.28 0.56
N ILE A 103 -9.32 -0.09 -0.44
CA ILE A 103 -9.69 0.45 -1.75
C ILE A 103 -10.70 -0.47 -2.41
N VAL A 104 -10.42 -1.77 -2.48
CA VAL A 104 -11.31 -2.75 -3.12
C VAL A 104 -12.65 -2.84 -2.38
N LEU A 105 -12.64 -2.97 -1.04
CA LEU A 105 -13.88 -3.06 -0.26
C LEU A 105 -14.70 -1.77 -0.31
N GLY A 106 -14.05 -0.61 -0.31
CA GLY A 106 -14.71 0.69 -0.34
C GLY A 106 -15.55 0.90 -1.59
N LEU A 107 -15.15 0.33 -2.73
CA LEU A 107 -15.90 0.41 -3.99
C LEU A 107 -17.28 -0.26 -3.92
N PHE A 108 -17.40 -1.32 -3.11
CA PHE A 108 -18.63 -2.11 -2.95
C PHE A 108 -19.40 -1.79 -1.65
N GLY A 109 -19.06 -0.68 -1.00
CA GLY A 109 -19.75 -0.23 0.21
C GLY A 109 -21.17 0.29 -0.05
N LYS A 110 -22.04 0.28 0.98
CA LYS A 110 -23.38 0.89 0.89
C LYS A 110 -23.35 2.42 0.78
N LYS A 111 -22.31 3.06 1.32
CA LYS A 111 -22.08 4.51 1.29
C LYS A 111 -20.63 4.81 0.93
N PRO A 112 -20.33 6.00 0.36
CA PRO A 112 -18.96 6.42 0.11
C PRO A 112 -18.11 6.36 1.38
N LEU A 113 -16.85 5.99 1.22
CA LEU A 113 -15.90 5.86 2.31
C LEU A 113 -14.94 7.05 2.31
N THR A 114 -14.89 7.78 3.42
CA THR A 114 -13.87 8.79 3.70
C THR A 114 -13.22 8.47 5.05
N ILE A 115 -11.94 8.11 5.00
CA ILE A 115 -11.19 7.63 6.15
C ILE A 115 -9.81 8.26 6.22
N ARG A 116 -9.41 8.62 7.43
CA ARG A 116 -8.10 9.14 7.78
C ARG A 116 -7.25 8.01 8.35
N LEU A 117 -6.15 7.69 7.68
CA LEU A 117 -5.20 6.68 8.14
C LEU A 117 -3.94 7.38 8.67
N LYS A 118 -3.50 6.97 9.86
CA LYS A 118 -2.27 7.47 10.51
C LYS A 118 -1.26 6.34 10.62
N GLY A 119 0.01 6.63 10.42
CA GLY A 119 1.07 5.62 10.49
C GLY A 119 2.28 5.97 9.63
N ILE A 120 2.88 4.95 9.02
CA ILE A 120 4.01 5.07 8.09
C ILE A 120 3.46 5.17 6.66
N THR A 121 3.84 6.20 5.90
CA THR A 121 3.38 6.41 4.50
C THR A 121 4.23 5.68 3.48
N ASN A 122 5.53 5.57 3.74
CA ASN A 122 6.51 4.98 2.84
C ASN A 122 7.48 4.14 3.66
N ASP A 123 7.67 2.88 3.29
CA ASP A 123 8.70 1.99 3.83
C ASP A 123 9.38 1.24 2.68
N SER A 124 10.26 0.30 3.00
CA SER A 124 10.98 -0.51 1.99
C SER A 124 10.33 -1.85 1.67
N LYS A 125 9.16 -2.16 2.24
CA LYS A 125 8.56 -3.51 2.20
C LYS A 125 7.19 -3.52 1.55
N ASP A 126 6.38 -2.51 1.82
CA ASP A 126 4.99 -2.42 1.40
C ASP A 126 4.85 -1.33 0.32
N PRO A 127 3.90 -1.44 -0.62
CA PRO A 127 3.73 -0.42 -1.65
C PRO A 127 3.45 0.96 -1.05
N SER A 128 4.14 1.98 -1.54
CA SER A 128 3.95 3.34 -1.02
C SER A 128 2.57 3.94 -1.32
N VAL A 129 2.17 4.92 -0.51
CA VAL A 129 0.95 5.72 -0.77
C VAL A 129 1.00 6.45 -2.12
N ASP A 130 2.20 6.79 -2.60
CA ASP A 130 2.41 7.43 -3.90
C ASP A 130 2.15 6.45 -5.04
N THR A 131 2.57 5.19 -4.89
CA THR A 131 2.27 4.09 -5.81
C THR A 131 0.76 3.92 -5.96
N PHE A 132 0.01 3.87 -4.85
CA PHE A 132 -1.46 3.80 -4.91
C PHE A 132 -2.08 4.99 -5.65
N LYS A 133 -1.59 6.20 -5.36
CA LYS A 133 -2.12 7.44 -5.97
C LYS A 133 -1.86 7.50 -7.48
N SER A 134 -0.69 7.06 -7.91
CA SER A 134 -0.19 7.27 -9.29
C SER A 134 -0.40 6.08 -10.22
N ALA A 135 -0.52 4.85 -9.69
CA ALA A 135 -0.79 3.65 -10.47
C ALA A 135 -2.20 3.09 -10.19
N THR A 136 -2.53 2.76 -8.93
CA THR A 136 -3.81 2.10 -8.62
C THR A 136 -5.04 2.96 -8.96
N LEU A 137 -5.08 4.24 -8.56
CA LEU A 137 -6.26 5.08 -8.81
C LEU A 137 -6.54 5.29 -10.31
N PRO A 138 -5.54 5.58 -11.17
CA PRO A 138 -5.74 5.57 -12.62
C PRO A 138 -6.21 4.24 -13.19
N MET A 139 -5.71 3.11 -12.68
CA MET A 139 -6.14 1.78 -13.11
C MET A 139 -7.62 1.55 -12.79
N LEU A 140 -8.09 1.95 -11.60
CA LEU A 140 -9.51 1.82 -11.21
C LEU A 140 -10.46 2.58 -12.14
N LYS A 141 -10.04 3.72 -12.70
CA LYS A 141 -10.85 4.47 -13.68
C LYS A 141 -11.16 3.62 -14.93
N ARG A 142 -10.27 2.68 -15.29
CA ARG A 142 -10.46 1.78 -16.44
C ARG A 142 -11.53 0.74 -16.18
N PHE A 143 -11.64 0.30 -14.93
CA PHE A 143 -12.71 -0.56 -14.44
C PHE A 143 -14.05 0.17 -14.28
N GLY A 144 -14.16 1.43 -14.74
CA GLY A 144 -15.39 2.21 -14.69
C GLY A 144 -15.66 2.88 -13.34
N VAL A 145 -14.69 2.91 -12.43
CA VAL A 145 -14.82 3.65 -11.17
C VAL A 145 -14.86 5.15 -11.48
N PRO A 146 -15.87 5.90 -11.01
CA PRO A 146 -15.98 7.31 -11.28
C PRO A 146 -14.77 8.06 -10.68
N PRO A 147 -14.14 8.98 -11.43
CA PRO A 147 -13.02 9.77 -10.90
C PRO A 147 -13.49 10.74 -9.82
N GLU A 148 -14.78 11.08 -9.81
CA GLU A 148 -15.39 11.94 -8.80
C GLU A 148 -15.50 11.19 -7.47
N GLY A 149 -14.84 11.71 -6.44
CA GLY A 149 -14.85 11.14 -5.10
C GLY A 149 -13.80 10.06 -4.85
N LEU A 150 -13.03 9.65 -5.86
CA LEU A 150 -11.86 8.78 -5.70
C LEU A 150 -10.59 9.63 -5.54
N GLU A 151 -10.13 9.81 -4.31
CA GLU A 151 -9.00 10.66 -3.99
C GLU A 151 -8.14 10.09 -2.86
N LEU A 152 -6.82 10.19 -3.02
CA LEU A 152 -5.84 9.91 -1.98
C LEU A 152 -5.00 11.17 -1.72
N LYS A 153 -5.24 11.80 -0.57
CA LYS A 153 -4.55 13.02 -0.15
C LYS A 153 -3.56 12.74 0.97
N ILE A 154 -2.32 13.19 0.80
CA ILE A 154 -1.25 13.05 1.79
C ILE A 154 -1.17 14.39 2.56
N GLU A 155 -1.59 14.38 3.82
CA GLU A 155 -1.55 15.55 4.71
C GLU A 155 -0.17 15.70 5.36
N SER A 156 0.38 14.60 5.85
CA SER A 156 1.75 14.52 6.35
C SER A 156 2.41 13.21 5.91
N ARG A 157 3.72 13.26 5.70
CA ARG A 157 4.53 12.06 5.44
C ARG A 157 5.13 11.53 6.72
N GLY A 158 5.29 10.23 6.82
CA GLY A 158 5.93 9.59 7.97
C GLY A 158 6.64 8.32 7.55
N VAL A 159 7.92 8.24 7.88
CA VAL A 159 8.76 7.08 7.58
C VAL A 159 9.11 6.33 8.87
N PRO A 160 9.56 5.06 8.78
CA PRO A 160 10.09 4.36 9.93
C PRO A 160 11.23 5.13 10.64
N PRO A 161 11.46 4.92 11.94
CA PRO A 161 10.71 4.02 12.83
C PRO A 161 9.50 4.65 13.51
N HIS A 162 9.44 5.98 13.67
CA HIS A 162 8.41 6.63 14.47
C HIS A 162 7.13 7.02 13.69
N GLY A 163 7.13 6.90 12.36
CA GLY A 163 5.98 7.23 11.52
C GLY A 163 5.52 8.68 11.66
N GLY A 164 4.23 8.89 11.90
CA GLY A 164 3.62 10.22 12.03
C GLY A 164 3.09 10.80 10.72
N GLY A 165 2.94 9.95 9.70
CA GLY A 165 2.28 10.28 8.46
C GLY A 165 0.77 10.15 8.60
N GLU A 166 0.06 10.92 7.78
CA GLU A 166 -1.38 10.99 7.77
C GLU A 166 -1.88 11.17 6.35
N ILE A 167 -2.82 10.32 5.96
CA ILE A 167 -3.50 10.38 4.68
C ILE A 167 -5.01 10.44 4.86
N ILE A 168 -5.69 10.99 3.86
CA ILE A 168 -7.14 10.96 3.71
C ILE A 168 -7.44 10.21 2.42
N LEU A 169 -8.13 9.08 2.57
CA LEU A 169 -8.63 8.28 1.47
C LEU A 169 -10.14 8.53 1.31
N SER A 170 -10.55 8.88 0.10
CA SER A 170 -11.94 8.98 -0.31
C SER A 170 -12.19 8.00 -1.45
N ILE A 171 -13.23 7.17 -1.30
CA ILE A 171 -13.62 6.15 -2.27
C ILE A 171 -15.12 6.29 -2.56
N PRO A 172 -15.52 6.40 -3.84
CA PRO A 172 -16.92 6.43 -4.24
C PRO A 172 -17.48 5.00 -4.25
N VAL A 173 -18.81 4.90 -4.17
CA VAL A 173 -19.50 3.62 -4.34
C VAL A 173 -19.76 3.36 -5.81
N VAL A 174 -19.45 2.15 -6.27
CA VAL A 174 -19.86 1.65 -7.57
C VAL A 174 -21.24 1.00 -7.40
N GLN A 175 -22.27 1.59 -7.99
CA GLN A 175 -23.67 1.19 -7.76
C GLN A 175 -24.06 -0.12 -8.47
N ASP A 176 -23.47 -0.38 -9.65
CA ASP A 176 -23.83 -1.53 -10.47
C ASP A 176 -22.77 -2.63 -10.37
N SER A 177 -21.74 -2.54 -11.21
CA SER A 177 -20.63 -3.47 -11.27
C SER A 177 -19.43 -2.78 -11.92
N LEU A 178 -18.24 -3.32 -11.66
CA LEU A 178 -17.05 -2.89 -12.39
C LEU A 178 -17.15 -3.33 -13.84
N LYS A 179 -16.68 -2.47 -14.74
CA LYS A 179 -16.60 -2.78 -16.17
C LYS A 179 -15.50 -3.81 -16.38
N ALA A 180 -15.87 -4.98 -16.90
CA ALA A 180 -14.90 -5.96 -17.37
C ALA A 180 -14.06 -5.35 -18.49
N ILE A 181 -12.74 -5.41 -18.36
CA ILE A 181 -11.79 -4.92 -19.36
C ILE A 181 -11.02 -6.10 -19.96
N SER A 182 -10.87 -6.09 -21.28
CA SER A 182 -9.90 -6.97 -21.95
C SER A 182 -8.64 -6.15 -22.14
N TRP A 183 -7.60 -6.51 -21.41
CA TRP A 183 -6.36 -5.76 -21.36
C TRP A 183 -5.20 -6.68 -21.72
N ILE A 184 -4.91 -6.73 -23.03
CA ILE A 184 -3.97 -7.69 -23.62
C ILE A 184 -2.73 -6.97 -24.15
N ASP A 185 -2.91 -5.74 -24.66
CA ASP A 185 -1.84 -4.95 -25.24
C ASP A 185 -1.10 -4.14 -24.17
N GLU A 186 0.19 -4.40 -24.02
CA GLU A 186 1.10 -3.65 -23.13
C GLU A 186 1.41 -2.25 -23.67
N GLY A 187 1.37 -2.07 -25.01
CA GLY A 187 1.70 -0.82 -25.67
C GLY A 187 3.16 -0.39 -25.46
N MET A 188 3.48 0.83 -25.91
CA MET A 188 4.82 1.42 -25.73
C MET A 188 4.83 2.39 -24.56
N VAL A 189 5.93 2.46 -23.81
CA VAL A 189 6.10 3.47 -22.76
C VAL A 189 6.06 4.86 -23.41
N LYS A 190 5.01 5.63 -23.08
CA LYS A 190 4.77 6.98 -23.61
C LYS A 190 5.53 8.02 -22.80
N ARG A 191 5.53 7.87 -21.48
CA ARG A 191 6.10 8.84 -20.55
C ARG A 191 6.38 8.23 -19.18
N ILE A 192 7.30 8.83 -18.44
CA ILE A 192 7.58 8.45 -17.05
C ILE A 192 7.24 9.63 -16.15
N ARG A 193 6.48 9.34 -15.09
CA ARG A 193 6.18 10.28 -14.01
C ARG A 193 6.74 9.73 -12.72
N GLY A 194 7.07 10.62 -11.79
CA GLY A 194 7.55 10.18 -10.48
C GLY A 194 7.30 11.21 -9.41
N ILE A 195 7.42 10.79 -8.16
CA ILE A 195 7.37 11.64 -6.99
C ILE A 195 8.57 11.27 -6.12
N SER A 196 9.49 12.21 -5.92
CA SER A 196 10.53 12.10 -4.91
C SER A 196 10.10 12.88 -3.67
N PHE A 197 10.23 12.26 -2.51
CA PHE A 197 9.87 12.88 -1.25
C PHE A 197 11.05 12.87 -0.28
N SER A 198 11.01 13.82 0.65
CA SER A 198 11.96 13.92 1.74
C SER A 198 11.28 14.45 3.00
N THR A 199 11.60 13.85 4.13
CA THR A 199 11.06 14.21 5.43
C THR A 199 12.21 14.41 6.41
N ARG A 200 12.27 15.58 7.06
CA ARG A 200 13.30 15.93 8.05
C ARG A 200 14.76 15.78 7.56
N VAL A 201 14.97 15.79 6.24
CA VAL A 201 16.29 15.83 5.60
C VAL A 201 16.34 17.00 4.62
N SER A 202 17.52 17.32 4.10
CA SER A 202 17.68 18.43 3.15
C SER A 202 17.01 18.14 1.80
N VAL A 203 16.44 19.17 1.17
CA VAL A 203 15.89 19.12 -0.21
C VAL A 203 16.94 18.64 -1.23
N ARG A 204 18.24 18.75 -0.92
CA ARG A 204 19.32 18.26 -1.79
C ARG A 204 19.20 16.76 -2.09
N PHE A 205 18.70 15.96 -1.14
CA PHE A 205 18.53 14.52 -1.33
C PHE A 205 17.56 14.23 -2.50
N GLU A 206 16.41 14.91 -2.55
CA GLU A 206 15.45 14.74 -3.66
C GLU A 206 16.07 15.11 -5.01
N ARG A 207 16.84 16.20 -5.05
CA ARG A 207 17.50 16.64 -6.28
C ARG A 207 18.52 15.64 -6.78
N SER A 208 19.38 15.14 -5.88
CA SER A 208 20.35 14.09 -6.19
C SER A 208 19.66 12.83 -6.75
N ILE A 209 18.58 12.37 -6.12
CA ILE A 209 17.82 11.20 -6.58
C ILE A 209 17.23 11.45 -7.97
N ILE A 210 16.63 12.62 -8.18
CA ILE A 210 16.01 13.00 -9.46
C ILE A 210 17.07 13.06 -10.57
N ASP A 211 18.21 13.68 -10.31
CA ASP A 211 19.28 13.85 -11.29
C ASP A 211 19.88 12.49 -11.68
N ALA A 212 20.10 11.60 -10.70
CA ALA A 212 20.57 10.24 -10.95
C ALA A 212 19.57 9.41 -11.76
N ALA A 213 18.29 9.39 -11.35
CA ALA A 213 17.24 8.65 -12.07
C ALA A 213 17.07 9.17 -13.51
N ARG A 214 17.06 10.49 -13.70
CA ARG A 214 16.98 11.11 -15.04
C ARG A 214 18.22 10.85 -15.89
N GLY A 215 19.40 10.74 -15.28
CA GLY A 215 20.65 10.40 -15.97
C GLY A 215 20.58 9.07 -16.74
N ILE A 216 19.82 8.11 -16.20
CA ILE A 216 19.53 6.82 -16.85
C ILE A 216 18.34 6.95 -17.80
N LEU A 217 17.19 7.43 -17.32
CA LEU A 217 15.92 7.38 -18.06
C LEU A 217 15.89 8.30 -19.29
N ASN A 218 16.54 9.47 -19.24
CA ASN A 218 16.56 10.41 -20.37
C ASN A 218 17.30 9.87 -21.60
N ARG A 219 18.12 8.82 -21.44
CA ARG A 219 18.78 8.14 -22.57
C ARG A 219 17.79 7.32 -23.40
N LEU A 220 16.68 6.91 -22.79
CA LEU A 220 15.67 6.05 -23.38
C LEU A 220 14.44 6.85 -23.83
N LEU A 221 14.01 7.84 -23.02
CA LEU A 221 12.78 8.59 -23.26
C LEU A 221 12.92 10.06 -22.81
N PRO A 222 12.50 11.05 -23.63
CA PRO A 222 12.63 12.46 -23.25
C PRO A 222 11.55 12.97 -22.27
N ASP A 223 10.35 12.38 -22.28
CA ASP A 223 9.22 12.81 -21.41
C ASP A 223 9.26 12.13 -20.02
N VAL A 224 10.31 12.47 -19.26
CA VAL A 224 10.50 12.05 -17.86
C VAL A 224 10.31 13.26 -16.94
N TYR A 225 9.33 13.20 -16.06
CA TYR A 225 9.05 14.27 -15.11
C TYR A 225 8.82 13.75 -13.70
N ILE A 226 9.66 14.18 -12.75
CA ILE A 226 9.62 13.76 -11.36
C ILE A 226 9.30 14.97 -10.49
N PHE A 227 8.19 14.90 -9.75
CA PHE A 227 7.75 15.93 -8.80
C PHE A 227 8.53 15.81 -7.49
N THR A 228 8.79 16.93 -6.82
CA THR A 228 9.37 16.99 -5.48
C THR A 228 8.27 17.21 -4.43
N ASP A 229 8.28 16.43 -3.35
CA ASP A 229 7.37 16.57 -2.21
C ASP A 229 8.14 16.64 -0.89
N HIS A 230 8.94 17.71 -0.75
CA HIS A 230 9.66 17.99 0.48
C HIS A 230 8.73 18.43 1.59
N ARG A 231 8.81 17.77 2.75
CA ARG A 231 8.06 18.13 3.96
C ARG A 231 8.97 18.53 5.11
N ALA A 232 8.60 19.63 5.76
CA ALA A 232 9.28 20.18 6.93
C ALA A 232 8.30 20.37 8.10
N GLY A 233 8.85 20.52 9.31
CA GLY A 233 8.07 20.75 10.52
C GLY A 233 7.12 19.58 10.85
N PRO A 234 5.90 19.86 11.35
CA PRO A 234 4.95 18.82 11.75
C PRO A 234 4.50 17.89 10.61
N GLN A 235 4.52 18.38 9.36
CA GLN A 235 4.10 17.60 8.18
C GLN A 235 5.14 16.57 7.72
N ALA A 236 6.37 16.65 8.26
CA ALA A 236 7.47 15.73 7.97
C ALA A 236 7.48 14.49 8.88
N GLY A 237 6.40 14.26 9.63
CA GLY A 237 6.30 13.14 10.55
C GLY A 237 7.35 13.22 11.66
N LYS A 238 7.80 12.07 12.14
CA LYS A 238 8.68 11.95 13.32
C LYS A 238 10.08 11.43 13.03
N SER A 239 10.36 10.99 11.80
CA SER A 239 11.63 10.38 11.42
C SER A 239 12.22 11.00 10.16
N PRO A 240 13.56 11.05 10.05
CA PRO A 240 14.24 11.40 8.81
C PRO A 240 14.17 10.27 7.78
N GLY A 241 13.94 10.63 6.52
CA GLY A 241 13.98 9.69 5.40
C GLY A 241 13.64 10.37 4.09
N TYR A 242 13.83 9.62 3.02
CA TYR A 242 13.58 10.07 1.66
C TYR A 242 13.33 8.87 0.77
N GLY A 243 12.75 9.12 -0.39
CA GLY A 243 12.44 8.05 -1.33
C GLY A 243 11.94 8.61 -2.63
N ILE A 244 11.62 7.69 -3.52
CA ILE A 244 11.13 8.00 -4.85
C ILE A 244 10.23 6.88 -5.34
N THR A 245 9.13 7.31 -5.95
CA THR A 245 8.22 6.46 -6.71
C THR A 245 8.30 6.88 -8.16
N LEU A 246 8.49 5.92 -9.05
CA LEU A 246 8.41 6.12 -10.50
C LEU A 246 7.26 5.29 -11.08
N VAL A 247 6.59 5.84 -12.08
CA VAL A 247 5.52 5.19 -12.83
C VAL A 247 5.72 5.43 -14.31
N ALA A 248 5.83 4.36 -15.08
CA ALA A 248 5.79 4.38 -16.52
C ALA A 248 4.33 4.27 -17.00
N GLU A 249 3.91 5.22 -17.84
CA GLU A 249 2.60 5.19 -18.49
C GLU A 249 2.76 4.76 -19.95
N THR A 250 2.05 3.72 -20.37
CA THR A 250 2.09 3.21 -21.74
C THR A 250 0.98 3.81 -22.61
N THR A 251 1.13 3.71 -23.93
CA THR A 251 0.13 4.15 -24.91
C THR A 251 -1.19 3.39 -24.79
N SER A 252 -1.16 2.14 -24.32
CA SER A 252 -2.35 1.34 -24.06
C SER A 252 -2.96 1.61 -22.68
N GLY A 253 -2.38 2.51 -21.89
CA GLY A 253 -2.86 2.93 -20.57
C GLY A 253 -2.45 1.99 -19.42
N CYS A 254 -1.31 1.29 -19.55
CA CYS A 254 -0.65 0.57 -18.47
C CYS A 254 0.15 1.50 -17.60
N PHE A 255 0.16 1.17 -16.31
CA PHE A 255 0.91 1.87 -15.28
C PHE A 255 1.80 0.82 -14.64
N MET A 256 3.11 0.95 -14.86
CA MET A 256 4.12 0.10 -14.23
C MET A 256 4.84 0.94 -13.21
N SER A 257 4.80 0.54 -11.95
CA SER A 257 5.34 1.32 -10.85
C SER A 257 6.47 0.61 -10.13
N SER A 258 7.39 1.43 -9.62
CA SER A 258 8.45 1.00 -8.72
C SER A 258 8.62 2.07 -7.66
N ASP A 259 8.72 1.67 -6.40
CA ASP A 259 9.00 2.58 -5.30
C ASP A 259 10.09 2.07 -4.36
N THR A 260 10.78 3.03 -3.75
CA THR A 260 11.76 2.77 -2.71
C THR A 260 11.76 3.90 -1.69
N ALA A 261 11.97 3.54 -0.43
CA ALA A 261 12.12 4.50 0.65
C ALA A 261 13.26 4.07 1.56
N ILE A 262 14.12 5.03 1.89
CA ILE A 262 15.22 4.88 2.83
C ILE A 262 14.90 5.68 4.08
N SER A 263 14.97 5.01 5.22
CA SER A 263 14.83 5.58 6.55
C SER A 263 15.68 4.81 7.54
N ASN A 264 15.80 5.33 8.77
CA ASN A 264 16.34 4.54 9.87
C ASN A 264 15.46 3.29 10.05
N ALA A 265 16.08 2.12 10.17
CA ALA A 265 15.38 0.85 10.25
C ALA A 265 14.55 0.75 11.55
N LEU A 266 13.40 0.08 11.45
CA LEU A 266 12.73 -0.51 12.62
C LEU A 266 13.48 -1.78 13.00
N VAL A 267 13.70 -1.97 14.31
CA VAL A 267 14.01 -3.28 14.89
C VAL A 267 12.93 -4.25 14.40
N LYS A 268 13.33 -5.32 13.72
CA LYS A 268 12.41 -6.36 13.23
C LYS A 268 11.81 -7.08 14.44
N GLU A 269 10.50 -7.28 14.48
CA GLU A 269 9.87 -8.19 15.46
C GLU A 269 10.27 -9.67 15.21
N ASP A 270 10.80 -9.99 14.03
CA ASP A 270 11.04 -11.37 13.57
C ASP A 270 12.52 -11.77 13.39
N ASP A 271 13.48 -10.84 13.51
CA ASP A 271 14.90 -11.22 13.44
C ASP A 271 15.65 -10.69 14.65
N VAL A 272 16.54 -11.56 15.14
CA VAL A 272 17.68 -11.35 16.02
C VAL A 272 18.08 -9.88 16.18
N ILE A 273 18.42 -9.50 17.42
CA ILE A 273 19.19 -8.31 17.78
C ILE A 273 20.34 -8.13 16.78
N GLU A 274 20.10 -7.40 15.69
CA GLU A 274 21.15 -6.83 14.86
C GLU A 274 21.42 -5.47 15.46
N ASP A 275 22.66 -5.30 15.90
CA ASP A 275 23.18 -4.19 16.67
C ASP A 275 22.68 -2.83 16.18
N GLU A 276 22.36 -1.95 17.13
CA GLU A 276 21.83 -0.59 16.97
C GLU A 276 22.74 0.39 16.20
N GLU A 277 23.78 -0.06 15.52
CA GLU A 277 24.81 0.84 14.99
C GLU A 277 24.87 0.84 13.45
N ASN A 278 24.42 1.96 12.88
CA ASN A 278 24.76 2.41 11.53
C ASN A 278 24.38 1.49 10.36
N LYS A 279 23.07 1.36 10.06
CA LYS A 279 22.70 1.27 8.64
C LYS A 279 22.93 2.63 8.01
N GLU A 280 24.11 2.79 7.42
CA GLU A 280 24.48 3.96 6.63
C GLU A 280 23.38 4.20 5.58
N PHE A 281 22.86 5.43 5.54
CA PHE A 281 21.89 5.82 4.51
C PHE A 281 22.54 5.56 3.15
N SER A 282 21.91 4.73 2.32
CA SER A 282 22.34 4.57 0.93
C SER A 282 22.44 5.94 0.27
N PRO A 283 23.46 6.26 -0.54
CA PRO A 283 23.56 7.56 -1.18
C PRO A 283 22.29 7.87 -1.98
N PRO A 284 21.78 9.12 -1.96
CA PRO A 284 20.60 9.48 -2.74
C PRO A 284 20.78 9.22 -4.24
N GLU A 285 22.00 9.35 -4.75
CA GLU A 285 22.36 9.01 -6.13
C GLU A 285 22.10 7.52 -6.41
N ASP A 286 22.62 6.63 -5.57
CA ASP A 286 22.44 5.17 -5.69
C ASP A 286 20.96 4.78 -5.64
N VAL A 287 20.17 5.44 -4.78
CA VAL A 287 18.72 5.22 -4.71
C VAL A 287 18.03 5.60 -6.03
N GLY A 288 18.46 6.70 -6.65
CA GLY A 288 17.97 7.13 -7.97
C GLY A 288 18.34 6.15 -9.09
N GLU A 289 19.54 5.59 -9.07
CA GLU A 289 19.99 4.60 -10.04
C GLU A 289 19.27 3.25 -9.86
N GLN A 290 19.12 2.82 -8.60
CA GLN A 290 18.45 1.58 -8.23
C GLN A 290 16.99 1.61 -8.66
N ILE A 291 16.25 2.69 -8.38
CA ILE A 291 14.84 2.76 -8.73
C ILE A 291 14.62 2.81 -10.25
N ALA A 292 15.49 3.50 -10.99
CA ALA A 292 15.41 3.55 -12.44
C ALA A 292 15.65 2.15 -13.03
N SER A 293 16.61 1.41 -12.47
CA SER A 293 16.89 0.02 -12.86
C SER A 293 15.73 -0.92 -12.52
N MET A 294 15.11 -0.76 -11.35
CA MET A 294 13.92 -1.53 -10.95
C MET A 294 12.74 -1.27 -11.90
N LEU A 295 12.46 -0.01 -12.24
CA LEU A 295 11.41 0.32 -13.19
C LEU A 295 11.66 -0.29 -14.57
N LEU A 296 12.91 -0.22 -15.05
CA LEU A 296 13.27 -0.84 -16.33
C LEU A 296 13.15 -2.36 -16.28
N GLY A 297 13.48 -2.98 -15.14
CA GLY A 297 13.26 -4.40 -14.92
C GLY A 297 11.79 -4.80 -14.93
N GLU A 298 10.91 -4.00 -14.32
CA GLU A 298 9.45 -4.22 -14.41
C GLU A 298 8.97 -4.07 -15.87
N ILE A 299 9.43 -3.04 -16.58
CA ILE A 299 9.10 -2.84 -18.02
C ILE A 299 9.60 -4.02 -18.86
N GLU A 300 10.78 -4.56 -18.58
CA GLU A 300 11.36 -5.72 -19.29
C GLU A 300 10.61 -7.01 -19.00
N GLN A 301 10.17 -7.25 -17.76
CA GLN A 301 9.28 -8.36 -17.42
C GLN A 301 7.97 -8.29 -18.21
N GLY A 302 7.55 -7.07 -18.57
CA GLY A 302 6.50 -6.79 -19.52
C GLY A 302 5.11 -7.07 -18.97
N GLY A 303 4.14 -7.12 -19.88
CA GLY A 303 2.76 -7.30 -19.53
C GLY A 303 2.09 -6.00 -19.11
N VAL A 304 0.98 -6.17 -18.42
CA VAL A 304 -0.09 -5.18 -18.43
C VAL A 304 -0.21 -4.46 -17.08
N VAL A 305 0.26 -5.13 -16.04
CA VAL A 305 0.14 -4.77 -14.63
C VAL A 305 1.46 -5.16 -13.98
N ASP A 306 2.02 -4.26 -13.17
CA ASP A 306 3.26 -4.52 -12.44
C ASP A 306 3.10 -5.62 -11.38
N SER A 307 4.23 -6.13 -10.90
CA SER A 307 4.27 -7.21 -9.91
C SER A 307 3.53 -6.86 -8.61
N THR A 308 3.51 -5.58 -8.21
CA THR A 308 2.90 -5.11 -6.96
C THR A 308 1.38 -5.04 -7.01
N HIS A 309 0.77 -4.74 -8.17
CA HIS A 309 -0.68 -4.62 -8.31
C HIS A 309 -1.38 -5.89 -8.83
N GLN A 310 -0.65 -6.95 -9.14
CA GLN A 310 -1.24 -8.23 -9.60
C GLN A 310 -2.27 -8.82 -8.62
N VAL A 311 -2.15 -8.55 -7.32
CA VAL A 311 -3.10 -9.05 -6.30
C VAL A 311 -4.37 -8.17 -6.20
N CYS A 312 -4.29 -6.93 -6.65
CA CYS A 312 -5.39 -5.95 -6.59
C CYS A 312 -6.39 -6.08 -7.76
N LEU A 313 -6.10 -6.93 -8.76
CA LEU A 313 -6.86 -7.13 -9.99
C LEU A 313 -7.34 -8.56 -10.14
#